data_AF-A0A3C0JQQ2-F1
#
_entry.id   AF-A0A3C0JQQ2-F1
#
_cell.length_a   1.000
_cell.length_b   1.000
_cell.length_c   1.000
_cell.angle_alpha   90.00
_cell.angle_beta   90.00
_cell.angle_gamma   90.00
#
_symmetry.space_group_name_H-M   'P 1'
#
loop_
_entity.id
_entity.type
_entity.pdbx_description
1 polymer ?
#
loop_
_entity_poly.entity_id
_entity_poly.type
_entity_poly.pdbx_seq_one_letter_code
_entity_poly.pdbx_strand_id
1 'polypeptide(L)'
;MAQSMIDEFTARIIGTSGPGRTADSPAIHLRLSEASAEVDAGMALMRSDIKEMFEKARTGDPFTPLDRARFRRDKAFVVQLGLRAVNRLFDLSGGHALFESVVIQRIHRDMQAAAHRDGLIMDLGGQQYGRVALGLEPDGRV
;
A
#
# COMPACT_ATOMS: atom_id res chain seq x y z
N MET A 1 5.98 0.21 -6.43
CA MET A 1 6.79 0.00 -5.22
C MET A 1 6.41 -1.28 -4.51
N ALA A 2 5.22 -1.39 -3.89
CA ALA A 2 4.83 -2.61 -3.16
C ALA A 2 4.79 -3.88 -4.05
N GLN A 3 4.19 -3.80 -5.24
CA GLN A 3 4.26 -4.91 -6.21
C GLN A 3 5.71 -5.27 -6.57
N SER A 4 6.55 -4.26 -6.83
CA SER A 4 7.97 -4.47 -7.13
C SER A 4 8.73 -5.14 -5.98
N MET A 5 8.37 -4.88 -4.72
CA MET A 5 8.93 -5.59 -3.56
C MET A 5 8.55 -7.06 -3.59
N ILE A 6 7.26 -7.38 -3.86
CA ILE A 6 6.78 -8.76 -3.99
C ILE A 6 7.53 -9.48 -5.10
N ASP A 7 7.67 -8.86 -6.28
CA ASP A 7 8.31 -9.47 -7.44
C ASP A 7 9.79 -9.78 -7.15
N GLU A 8 10.53 -8.79 -6.64
CA GLU A 8 11.96 -8.93 -6.33
C GLU A 8 12.20 -9.93 -5.19
N PHE A 9 11.41 -9.86 -4.12
CA PHE A 9 11.50 -10.81 -3.01
C PHE A 9 11.23 -12.22 -3.51
N THR A 10 10.17 -12.43 -4.28
CA THR A 10 9.79 -13.73 -4.83
C THR A 10 10.89 -14.30 -5.72
N ALA A 11 11.45 -13.49 -6.63
CA ALA A 11 12.52 -13.92 -7.51
C ALA A 11 13.76 -14.41 -6.72
N ARG A 12 14.13 -13.71 -5.64
CA ARG A 12 15.25 -14.11 -4.77
C ARG A 12 14.97 -15.41 -4.03
N ILE A 13 13.78 -15.53 -3.45
CA ILE A 13 13.40 -16.73 -2.69
C ILE A 13 13.38 -17.95 -3.62
N ILE A 14 12.84 -17.83 -4.84
CA ILE A 14 12.87 -18.90 -5.85
C ILE A 14 14.31 -19.34 -6.16
N GLY A 15 15.26 -18.39 -6.25
CA GLY A 15 16.67 -18.66 -6.51
C GLY A 15 17.45 -19.33 -5.37
N THR A 16 16.85 -19.49 -4.19
CA THR A 16 17.51 -20.20 -3.07
C THR A 16 17.65 -21.69 -3.36
N SER A 17 18.76 -22.28 -2.94
CA SER A 17 19.11 -23.68 -3.22
C SER A 17 19.69 -24.39 -2.00
N GLY A 18 19.75 -25.72 -2.07
CA GLY A 18 20.23 -26.60 -0.99
C GLY A 18 19.12 -27.15 -0.07
N PRO A 19 19.44 -28.14 0.78
CA PRO A 19 18.49 -28.68 1.75
C PRO A 19 18.00 -27.61 2.73
N GLY A 20 16.69 -27.52 2.94
CA GLY A 20 16.09 -26.53 3.84
C GLY A 20 16.17 -25.10 3.31
N ARG A 21 16.22 -24.93 1.97
CA ARG A 21 16.23 -23.60 1.34
C ARG A 21 15.05 -22.75 1.80
N THR A 22 15.26 -21.44 1.81
CA THR A 22 14.30 -20.44 2.31
C THR A 22 12.92 -20.56 1.66
N ALA A 23 12.88 -20.92 0.37
CA ALA A 23 11.64 -21.14 -0.37
C ALA A 23 10.75 -22.27 0.17
N ASP A 24 11.26 -23.20 0.98
CA ASP A 24 10.47 -24.30 1.55
C ASP A 24 9.92 -23.94 2.94
N SER A 25 10.22 -22.74 3.46
CA SER A 25 9.79 -22.29 4.79
C SER A 25 8.31 -21.88 4.80
N PRO A 26 7.44 -22.50 5.63
CA PRO A 26 6.05 -22.09 5.78
C PRO A 26 5.89 -20.64 6.26
N ALA A 27 6.84 -20.14 7.05
CA ALA A 27 6.85 -18.75 7.49
C ALA A 27 7.02 -17.79 6.30
N ILE A 28 7.86 -18.13 5.33
CA ILE A 28 8.06 -17.31 4.12
C ILE A 28 6.80 -17.34 3.26
N HIS A 29 6.16 -18.50 3.10
CA HIS A 29 4.91 -18.63 2.35
C HIS A 29 3.80 -17.75 2.94
N LEU A 30 3.62 -17.80 4.26
CA LEU A 30 2.58 -17.01 4.93
C LEU A 30 2.82 -15.52 4.77
N ARG A 31 4.06 -15.05 4.92
CA ARG A 31 4.40 -13.62 4.85
C ARG A 31 4.31 -13.08 3.43
N LEU A 32 4.72 -13.86 2.45
CA LEU A 32 4.54 -13.53 1.04
C LEU A 32 3.05 -13.46 0.68
N SER A 33 2.26 -14.45 1.11
CA SER A 33 0.80 -14.46 0.90
C SER A 33 0.13 -13.22 1.48
N GLU A 34 0.45 -12.88 2.73
CA GLU A 34 -0.13 -11.73 3.43
C GLU A 34 0.26 -10.40 2.76
N ALA A 35 1.53 -10.22 2.38
CA ALA A 35 1.98 -9.03 1.65
C ALA A 35 1.28 -8.89 0.30
N SER A 36 1.12 -9.99 -0.45
CA SER A 36 0.41 -9.99 -1.73
C SER A 36 -1.06 -9.63 -1.56
N ALA A 37 -1.74 -10.21 -0.55
CA ALA A 37 -3.13 -9.89 -0.26
C ALA A 37 -3.35 -8.42 0.14
N GLU A 38 -2.42 -7.83 0.89
CA GLU A 38 -2.44 -6.40 1.23
C GLU A 38 -2.36 -5.52 -0.04
N VAL A 39 -1.49 -5.86 -0.99
CA VAL A 39 -1.35 -5.13 -2.26
C VAL A 39 -2.59 -5.32 -3.15
N ASP A 40 -3.10 -6.55 -3.27
CA ASP A 40 -4.30 -6.84 -4.06
C ASP A 40 -5.53 -6.10 -3.53
N ALA A 41 -5.72 -6.09 -2.20
CA ALA A 41 -6.80 -5.35 -1.56
C ALA A 41 -6.69 -3.84 -1.83
N GLY A 42 -5.48 -3.27 -1.74
CA GLY A 42 -5.24 -1.87 -2.05
C GLY A 42 -5.54 -1.54 -3.53
N MET A 43 -5.13 -2.41 -4.45
CA MET A 43 -5.41 -2.26 -5.88
C MET A 43 -6.90 -2.37 -6.19
N ALA A 44 -7.61 -3.30 -5.55
CA ALA A 44 -9.06 -3.44 -5.70
C ALA A 44 -9.80 -2.17 -5.23
N LEU A 45 -9.43 -1.63 -4.06
CA LEU A 45 -10.00 -0.40 -3.53
C LEU A 45 -9.76 0.79 -4.46
N MET A 46 -8.50 1.00 -4.87
CA MET A 46 -8.13 2.09 -5.78
C MET A 46 -8.87 2.00 -7.12
N ARG A 47 -8.99 0.80 -7.70
CA ARG A 47 -9.73 0.58 -8.96
C ARG A 47 -11.22 0.87 -8.80
N SER A 48 -11.81 0.50 -7.66
CA SER A 48 -13.21 0.80 -7.36
C SER A 48 -13.46 2.32 -7.30
N ASP A 49 -12.60 3.05 -6.59
CA ASP A 49 -12.70 4.51 -6.49
C ASP A 49 -12.55 5.19 -7.85
N ILE A 50 -11.55 4.79 -8.63
CA ILE A 50 -11.34 5.31 -9.98
C ILE A 50 -12.58 5.05 -10.85
N LYS A 51 -13.13 3.84 -10.82
CA LYS A 51 -14.33 3.50 -11.59
C LYS A 51 -15.51 4.40 -11.23
N GLU A 52 -15.73 4.66 -9.94
CA GLU A 52 -16.79 5.57 -9.50
C GLU A 52 -16.54 7.01 -9.94
N MET A 53 -15.30 7.51 -9.83
CA MET A 53 -14.95 8.85 -10.30
C MET A 53 -15.25 9.04 -11.79
N PHE A 54 -14.88 8.05 -12.62
CA PHE A 54 -15.17 8.08 -14.05
C PHE A 54 -16.67 8.01 -14.36
N GLU A 55 -17.42 7.20 -13.61
CA GLU A 55 -18.86 7.11 -13.80
C GLU A 55 -19.58 8.42 -13.47
N LYS A 56 -19.26 9.05 -12.34
CA LYS A 56 -19.79 10.37 -11.96
C LYS A 56 -19.43 11.45 -12.99
N ALA A 57 -18.19 11.43 -13.49
CA ALA A 57 -17.76 12.34 -14.55
C ALA A 57 -18.56 12.12 -15.86
N ARG A 58 -18.89 10.87 -16.18
CA ARG A 58 -19.67 10.51 -17.38
C ARG A 58 -21.13 10.92 -17.28
N THR A 59 -21.75 10.81 -16.09
CA THR A 59 -23.15 11.17 -15.85
C THR A 59 -23.36 12.65 -15.53
N GLY A 60 -22.29 13.36 -15.14
CA GLY A 60 -22.36 14.75 -14.68
C GLY A 60 -22.75 14.87 -13.21
N ASP A 61 -22.71 13.78 -12.45
CA ASP A 61 -23.05 13.78 -11.03
C ASP A 61 -21.97 14.52 -10.22
N PRO A 62 -22.37 15.43 -9.30
CA PRO A 62 -21.41 16.14 -8.47
C PRO A 62 -20.78 15.20 -7.44
N PHE A 63 -19.51 15.46 -7.11
CA PHE A 63 -18.90 14.83 -5.93
C PHE A 63 -19.46 15.45 -4.65
N THR A 64 -19.97 14.63 -3.74
CA THR A 64 -20.39 15.06 -2.41
C THR A 64 -19.16 15.34 -1.52
N PRO A 65 -19.30 16.09 -0.40
CA PRO A 65 -18.23 16.19 0.59
C PRO A 65 -17.76 14.83 1.09
N LEU A 66 -18.68 13.89 1.28
CA LEU A 66 -18.37 12.54 1.74
C LEU A 66 -17.56 11.75 0.70
N ASP A 67 -17.88 11.87 -0.58
CA ASP A 67 -17.10 11.25 -1.66
C ASP A 67 -15.65 11.72 -1.62
N ARG A 68 -15.45 13.03 -1.56
CA ARG A 68 -14.10 13.63 -1.52
C ARG A 68 -13.31 13.17 -0.30
N ALA A 69 -13.96 13.16 0.87
CA ALA A 69 -13.33 12.71 2.10
C ALA A 69 -12.98 11.21 2.06
N ARG A 70 -13.87 10.38 1.49
CA ARG A 70 -13.66 8.95 1.31
C ARG A 70 -12.51 8.66 0.36
N PHE A 71 -12.46 9.26 -0.82
CA PHE A 71 -11.36 9.07 -1.77
C PHE A 71 -10.00 9.50 -1.20
N ARG A 72 -9.99 10.54 -0.36
CA ARG A 72 -8.78 10.96 0.34
C ARG A 72 -8.32 9.93 1.37
N ARG A 73 -9.23 9.39 2.17
CA ARG A 73 -8.94 8.30 3.11
C ARG A 73 -8.46 7.06 2.36
N ASP A 74 -9.15 6.67 1.30
CA ASP A 74 -8.91 5.41 0.60
C ASP A 74 -7.52 5.39 -0.04
N LYS A 75 -7.09 6.46 -0.71
CA LYS A 75 -5.71 6.54 -1.21
C LYS A 75 -4.65 6.47 -0.10
N ALA A 76 -4.91 7.05 1.08
CA ALA A 76 -4.01 6.96 2.22
C ALA A 76 -3.96 5.53 2.79
N PHE A 77 -5.11 4.85 2.85
CA PHE A 77 -5.19 3.47 3.28
C PHE A 77 -4.48 2.52 2.32
N VAL A 78 -4.61 2.72 1.00
CA VAL A 78 -3.87 1.96 -0.02
C VAL A 78 -2.36 2.08 0.18
N VAL A 79 -1.86 3.29 0.48
CA VAL A 79 -0.45 3.52 0.79
C VAL A 79 -0.05 2.81 2.09
N GLN A 80 -0.90 2.82 3.11
CA GLN A 80 -0.64 2.10 4.35
C GLN A 80 -0.55 0.58 4.13
N LEU A 81 -1.41 -0.01 3.31
CA LEU A 81 -1.33 -1.42 2.92
C LEU A 81 -0.02 -1.73 2.19
N GLY A 82 0.36 -0.88 1.22
CA GLY A 82 1.63 -1.01 0.51
C GLY A 82 2.84 -0.92 1.44
N LEU A 83 2.80 -0.03 2.44
CA LEU A 83 3.89 0.12 3.42
C LEU A 83 4.02 -1.13 4.30
N ARG A 84 2.90 -1.68 4.77
CA ARG A 84 2.88 -2.94 5.55
C ARG A 84 3.47 -4.09 4.76
N ALA A 85 3.05 -4.26 3.51
CA ALA A 85 3.57 -5.30 2.62
C ALA A 85 5.08 -5.16 2.39
N VAL A 86 5.54 -3.93 2.13
CA VAL A 86 6.95 -3.62 1.91
C VAL A 86 7.80 -3.91 3.14
N ASN A 87 7.38 -3.44 4.32
CA ASN A 87 8.13 -3.66 5.57
C ASN A 87 8.18 -5.16 5.91
N ARG A 88 7.05 -5.86 5.78
CA ARG A 88 6.93 -7.30 6.05
C ARG A 88 7.92 -8.13 5.24
N LEU A 89 8.10 -7.81 3.96
CA LEU A 89 9.04 -8.51 3.09
C LEU A 89 10.49 -8.05 3.32
N PHE A 90 10.69 -6.76 3.60
CA PHE A 90 12.01 -6.21 3.94
C PHE A 90 12.61 -6.88 5.18
N ASP A 91 11.81 -7.06 6.23
CA ASP A 91 12.22 -7.73 7.48
C ASP A 91 12.72 -9.18 7.26
N LEU A 92 12.26 -9.83 6.18
CA LEU A 92 12.65 -11.20 5.81
C LEU A 92 13.77 -11.25 4.76
N SER A 93 14.24 -10.10 4.28
CA SER A 93 15.21 -10.03 3.18
C SER A 93 16.68 -10.18 3.65
N GLY A 94 16.91 -10.20 4.97
CA GLY A 94 18.24 -10.40 5.58
C GLY A 94 19.22 -9.24 5.38
N GLY A 95 20.39 -9.32 6.02
CA GLY A 95 21.37 -8.22 6.03
C GLY A 95 21.90 -7.84 4.64
N HIS A 96 21.95 -8.79 3.70
CA HIS A 96 22.37 -8.50 2.32
C HIS A 96 21.40 -7.54 1.60
N ALA A 97 20.15 -7.42 2.07
CA ALA A 97 19.20 -6.47 1.51
C ALA A 97 19.61 -5.00 1.70
N LEU A 98 20.56 -4.72 2.61
CA LEU A 98 21.03 -3.37 2.92
C LEU A 98 22.06 -2.82 1.93
N PHE A 99 22.71 -3.68 1.13
CA PHE A 99 23.72 -3.20 0.17
C PHE A 99 23.08 -2.34 -0.93
N GLU A 100 23.78 -1.29 -1.36
CA GLU A 100 23.29 -0.40 -2.42
C GLU A 100 23.14 -1.11 -3.77
N SER A 101 23.91 -2.20 -3.98
CA SER A 101 23.80 -3.09 -5.14
C SER A 101 22.47 -3.86 -5.19
N VAL A 102 21.68 -3.81 -4.11
CA VAL A 102 20.42 -4.52 -3.95
C VAL A 102 19.25 -3.53 -4.02
N VAL A 103 18.27 -3.82 -4.88
CA VAL A 103 17.12 -2.94 -5.13
C VAL A 103 16.10 -2.90 -3.98
N ILE A 104 15.98 -3.97 -3.18
CA ILE A 104 14.99 -4.09 -2.11
C ILE A 104 15.05 -2.93 -1.10
N GLN A 105 16.24 -2.49 -0.66
CA GLN A 105 16.34 -1.33 0.25
C GLN A 105 15.88 -0.02 -0.37
N ARG A 106 16.05 0.16 -1.70
CA ARG A 106 15.56 1.35 -2.39
C ARG A 106 14.04 1.36 -2.40
N ILE A 107 13.42 0.23 -2.75
CA ILE A 107 11.95 0.08 -2.71
C ILE A 107 11.42 0.37 -1.31
N HIS A 108 12.08 -0.15 -0.28
CA HIS A 108 11.71 0.11 1.11
C HIS A 108 11.78 1.62 1.44
N ARG A 109 12.90 2.28 1.17
CA ARG A 109 13.06 3.72 1.43
C ARG A 109 12.07 4.58 0.65
N ASP A 110 11.80 4.24 -0.61
CA ASP A 110 10.86 4.98 -1.45
C ASP A 110 9.42 4.84 -0.92
N MET A 111 9.04 3.64 -0.45
CA MET A 111 7.73 3.42 0.16
C MET A 111 7.58 4.17 1.49
N GLN A 112 8.64 4.18 2.30
CA GLN A 112 8.70 5.00 3.52
C GLN A 112 8.49 6.48 3.19
N ALA A 113 9.20 7.01 2.19
CA ALA A 113 9.04 8.41 1.77
C ALA A 113 7.60 8.71 1.29
N ALA A 114 7.01 7.83 0.49
CA ALA A 114 5.65 8.02 -0.01
C ALA A 114 4.60 8.04 1.13
N ALA A 115 4.75 7.18 2.14
CA ALA A 115 3.84 7.13 3.27
C ALA A 115 3.85 8.39 4.15
N HIS A 116 4.91 9.21 4.07
CA HIS A 116 5.04 10.46 4.82
C HIS A 116 4.60 11.70 4.03
N ARG A 117 4.11 11.56 2.80
CA ARG A 117 3.50 12.68 2.08
C ARG A 117 2.15 12.99 2.72
N ASP A 118 1.92 14.23 3.16
CA ASP A 118 0.69 14.67 3.88
C ASP A 118 -0.63 14.16 3.27
N GLY A 119 -0.74 14.21 1.94
CA GLY A 119 -1.93 13.73 1.22
C GLY A 119 -2.18 12.22 1.30
N LEU A 120 -1.23 11.44 1.80
CA LEU A 120 -1.22 9.98 1.89
C LEU A 120 -1.11 9.49 3.34
N ILE A 121 -1.08 10.39 4.32
CA ILE A 121 -1.07 10.05 5.75
C ILE A 121 -2.47 9.60 6.17
N MET A 122 -2.58 8.38 6.73
CA MET A 122 -3.84 7.78 7.12
C MET A 122 -4.57 8.59 8.20
N ASP A 123 -3.85 9.15 9.17
CA ASP A 123 -4.48 9.94 10.25
C ASP A 123 -5.16 11.20 9.69
N LEU A 124 -4.52 11.88 8.73
CA LEU A 124 -5.10 13.06 8.08
C LEU A 124 -6.31 12.69 7.22
N GLY A 125 -6.19 11.66 6.37
CA GLY A 125 -7.31 11.19 5.55
C GLY A 125 -8.48 10.66 6.38
N GLY A 126 -8.19 9.90 7.43
CA GLY A 126 -9.15 9.27 8.34
C GLY A 126 -9.90 10.28 9.20
N GLN A 127 -9.20 11.30 9.73
CA GLN A 127 -9.84 12.40 10.47
C GLN A 127 -10.85 13.14 9.59
N GLN A 128 -10.46 13.50 8.36
CA GLN A 128 -11.37 14.20 7.44
C GLN A 128 -12.59 13.35 7.07
N TYR A 129 -12.38 12.07 6.77
CA TYR A 129 -13.49 11.14 6.53
C TYR A 129 -14.42 11.02 7.75
N GLY A 130 -13.86 10.80 8.94
CA GLY A 130 -14.64 10.64 10.17
C GLY A 130 -15.49 11.87 10.49
N ARG A 131 -14.94 13.08 10.32
CA ARG A 131 -15.68 14.33 10.49
C ARG A 131 -16.91 14.40 9.58
N VAL A 132 -16.71 14.23 8.27
CA VAL A 132 -17.79 14.35 7.28
C VAL A 132 -18.82 13.23 7.45
N ALA A 133 -18.38 12.01 7.74
CA ALA A 133 -19.28 10.87 7.99
C ALA A 133 -20.18 11.08 9.22
N LEU A 134 -19.73 11.88 10.20
CA LEU A 134 -20.49 12.25 11.40
C LEU A 134 -21.33 13.53 11.20
N GLY A 135 -21.46 14.05 9.97
CA GLY A 135 -22.28 15.22 9.66
C GLY A 135 -21.63 16.56 9.99
N LEU A 136 -20.31 16.59 10.20
CA LEU A 136 -19.56 17.85 10.40
C LEU A 136 -19.02 18.38 9.07
N GLU A 137 -18.83 19.70 9.00
CA GLU A 137 -18.18 20.33 7.84
C GLU A 137 -16.72 19.84 7.66
N PRO A 138 -16.28 19.64 6.41
CA PRO A 138 -14.91 19.26 6.09
C PRO A 138 -13.93 20.34 6.55
N ASP A 139 -12.78 19.91 7.09
CA ASP A 139 -11.69 20.85 7.40
C ASP A 139 -11.02 21.29 6.10
N GLY A 140 -10.93 22.61 5.87
CA GLY A 140 -10.25 23.18 4.70
C GLY A 140 -8.72 23.08 4.76
N ARG A 141 -8.16 22.73 5.92
CA ARG A 141 -6.71 22.56 6.13
C ARG A 141 -6.22 21.15 5.80
N VAL A 142 -7.12 20.16 5.81
CA VAL A 142 -6.81 18.76 5.56
C VAL A 142 -7.15 18.40 4.14
#